data_AF-A0AA38GN19-F1
#
_entry.id   AF-A0AA38GN19-F1
#
_cell.length_a   1.000
_cell.length_b   1.000
_cell.length_c   1.000
_cell.angle_alpha   90.00
_cell.angle_beta   90.00
_cell.angle_gamma   90.00
#
_symmetry.space_group_name_H-M   'P 1'
#
loop_
_entity.id
_entity.type
_entity.pdbx_description
1 polymer ?
#
loop_
_entity_poly.entity_id
_entity_poly.type
_entity_poly.pdbx_seq_one_letter_code
_entity_poly.pdbx_strand_id
1 'polypeptide(L)'
;AKLPLYTFKRRDTLLTTEKNAEDAGPGEVVSFLDSLLLGQWEDRMGKGLFRYDVTTCETKVIPGNCGFIAQLNEGRHLKKRPTEFQVDKVLQPFDPKKFNFTKVGQEEVLFRFEESDKDEVQYLDKAPVSDSPNVIAINVSPIEYGHVLLVPRVLDCLPQCIDTDSFLLAMHMAAEAGSPSFRLGYNSLGAFATINHLHFQAYYMALTFPVEKAPTKRVPWKSEKSGVKIFELCNYPVRGLVFEGGNTLEDLSDAVARSCICLQDNNIPYNVLIADCGKRVFMFPQCYAEKQALGEVEQEILDTQVNPAVWEISGHMVLKRKEDFERASEDYAWRLLAEVSLSEARFEEVKAYVLEAAREREKVPPGGVEKPVDMVEDEVSGFHSPETNVNDPMRITEQCLVLH
;
A
#
# COMPACT_ATOMS: atom_id res chain seq x y z
N ALA A 1 9.99 22.04 14.55
CA ALA A 1 9.92 22.24 13.07
C ALA A 1 8.56 22.80 12.68
N LYS A 2 8.44 23.42 11.51
CA LYS A 2 7.14 23.72 10.89
C LYS A 2 7.07 23.08 9.51
N LEU A 3 6.07 22.22 9.30
CA LEU A 3 5.79 21.61 8.00
C LEU A 3 4.37 21.94 7.57
N PRO A 4 4.09 22.02 6.26
CA PRO A 4 2.73 22.10 5.77
C PRO A 4 1.90 20.93 6.32
N LEU A 5 0.66 21.21 6.67
CA LEU A 5 -0.26 20.24 7.26
C LEU A 5 -1.58 20.31 6.52
N TYR A 6 -2.03 19.16 6.02
CA TYR A 6 -3.38 18.92 5.58
C TYR A 6 -4.10 18.10 6.65
N THR A 7 -5.24 18.59 7.14
CA THR A 7 -6.10 17.83 8.04
C THR A 7 -7.33 17.33 7.30
N PHE A 8 -7.70 16.06 7.52
CA PHE A 8 -8.91 15.46 6.98
C PHE A 8 -9.94 15.20 8.08
N LYS A 9 -11.20 15.05 7.68
CA LYS A 9 -12.29 14.64 8.58
C LYS A 9 -12.36 13.12 8.68
N ARG A 10 -12.59 12.61 9.89
CA ARG A 10 -12.91 11.20 10.05
C ARG A 10 -14.24 10.90 9.36
N ARG A 11 -14.27 9.87 8.50
CA ARG A 11 -15.47 9.51 7.75
C ARG A 11 -16.21 8.35 8.40
N ASP A 12 -17.23 8.69 9.17
CA ASP A 12 -18.10 7.69 9.81
C ASP A 12 -18.99 6.90 8.82
N THR A 13 -19.11 7.30 7.55
CA THR A 13 -19.92 6.54 6.56
C THR A 13 -19.25 6.51 5.18
N LEU A 14 -19.39 5.37 4.49
CA LEU A 14 -18.99 5.22 3.08
C LEU A 14 -19.96 5.93 2.10
N LEU A 15 -21.10 6.38 2.63
CA LEU A 15 -22.23 6.96 1.89
C LEU A 15 -22.32 8.48 2.12
N THR A 16 -21.34 9.24 1.67
CA THR A 16 -21.47 10.69 1.58
C THR A 16 -21.03 11.19 0.21
N THR A 17 -21.97 11.16 -0.75
CA THR A 17 -22.35 12.27 -1.65
C THR A 17 -23.39 11.79 -2.67
N GLU A 18 -24.61 11.45 -2.23
CA GLU A 18 -25.77 11.43 -3.15
C GLU A 18 -26.78 12.54 -2.83
N LYS A 19 -26.81 13.08 -1.61
CA LYS A 19 -27.79 14.11 -1.22
C LYS A 19 -27.47 15.56 -1.61
N ASN A 20 -26.28 15.82 -2.15
CA ASN A 20 -25.93 17.15 -2.69
C ASN A 20 -25.69 17.14 -4.21
N ALA A 21 -25.89 15.99 -4.87
CA ALA A 21 -25.65 15.84 -6.31
C ALA A 21 -26.85 16.26 -7.18
N GLU A 22 -28.01 16.59 -6.60
CA GLU A 22 -29.18 17.05 -7.37
C GLU A 22 -29.10 18.53 -7.80
N ASP A 23 -28.09 19.29 -7.36
CA ASP A 23 -27.95 20.73 -7.70
C ASP A 23 -26.56 21.10 -8.26
N ALA A 24 -25.68 20.12 -8.49
CA ALA A 24 -24.41 20.33 -9.17
C ALA A 24 -24.51 19.84 -10.61
N GLY A 25 -24.37 20.76 -11.58
CA GLY A 25 -24.26 20.41 -12.99
C GLY A 25 -23.10 19.43 -13.27
N PRO A 26 -22.99 18.87 -14.49
CA PRO A 26 -22.01 17.85 -14.83
C PRO A 26 -20.60 18.46 -14.90
N GLY A 27 -19.98 18.63 -13.73
CA GLY A 27 -18.56 18.89 -13.55
C GLY A 27 -18.10 18.10 -12.34
N GLU A 28 -17.06 17.28 -12.49
CA GLU A 28 -16.42 16.62 -11.36
C GLU A 28 -16.00 17.68 -10.34
N VAL A 29 -16.53 17.59 -9.12
CA VAL A 29 -16.07 18.42 -8.00
C VAL A 29 -14.68 17.91 -7.63
N VAL A 30 -13.64 18.54 -8.19
CA VAL A 30 -12.25 18.23 -7.86
C VAL A 30 -12.02 18.48 -6.37
N SER A 31 -11.54 17.47 -5.65
CA SER A 31 -11.27 17.62 -4.21
C SER A 31 -10.14 18.62 -3.98
N PHE A 32 -10.17 19.28 -2.81
CA PHE A 32 -9.09 20.17 -2.43
C PHE A 32 -7.75 19.43 -2.27
N LEU A 33 -7.78 18.18 -1.79
CA LEU A 33 -6.59 17.34 -1.68
C LEU A 33 -5.95 17.09 -3.05
N ASP A 34 -6.74 16.76 -4.08
CA ASP A 34 -6.23 16.49 -5.43
C ASP A 34 -5.50 17.70 -6.00
N SER A 35 -6.13 18.88 -5.94
CA SER A 35 -5.54 20.12 -6.45
C SER A 35 -4.23 20.46 -5.71
N LEU A 36 -4.22 20.29 -4.38
CA LEU A 36 -3.04 20.53 -3.56
C LEU A 36 -1.90 19.55 -3.88
N LEU A 37 -2.21 18.25 -3.93
CA LEU A 37 -1.24 17.19 -4.17
C LEU A 37 -0.59 17.35 -5.55
N LEU A 38 -1.40 17.53 -6.59
CA LEU A 38 -0.91 17.72 -7.96
C LEU A 38 -0.10 19.01 -8.09
N GLY A 39 -0.59 20.14 -7.56
CA GLY A 39 0.15 21.40 -7.60
C GLY A 39 1.50 21.33 -6.88
N GLN A 40 1.55 20.66 -5.72
CA GLN A 40 2.82 20.45 -5.00
C GLN A 40 3.74 19.49 -5.77
N TRP A 41 3.20 18.43 -6.37
CA TRP A 41 3.96 17.47 -7.17
C TRP A 41 4.59 18.14 -8.41
N GLU A 42 3.83 18.96 -9.13
CA GLU A 42 4.29 19.75 -10.27
C GLU A 42 5.35 20.79 -9.89
N ASP A 43 5.21 21.45 -8.74
CA ASP A 43 6.24 22.34 -8.20
C ASP A 43 7.57 21.59 -7.97
N ARG A 44 7.54 20.36 -7.44
CA ARG A 44 8.76 19.54 -7.27
C ARG A 44 9.31 19.06 -8.61
N MET A 45 8.45 18.88 -9.62
CA MET A 45 8.86 18.54 -10.98
C MET A 45 9.58 19.72 -11.63
N GLY A 46 9.05 20.93 -11.52
CA GLY A 46 9.69 22.16 -11.98
C GLY A 46 11.03 22.44 -11.29
N LYS A 47 11.22 21.94 -10.06
CA LYS A 47 12.49 22.00 -9.31
C LYS A 47 13.49 20.90 -9.67
N GLY A 48 13.12 19.93 -10.52
CA GLY A 48 14.01 18.86 -10.96
C GLY A 48 14.32 17.79 -9.90
N LEU A 49 13.42 17.57 -8.92
CA LEU A 49 13.62 16.57 -7.86
C LEU A 49 13.37 15.13 -8.31
N PHE A 50 12.80 14.93 -9.49
CA PHE A 50 12.52 13.61 -10.05
C PHE A 50 13.71 13.09 -10.85
N ARG A 51 13.88 11.77 -10.85
CA ARG A 51 14.97 11.10 -11.56
C ARG A 51 14.80 11.10 -13.08
N TYR A 52 13.59 11.27 -13.57
CA TYR A 52 13.23 11.35 -14.98
C TYR A 52 11.85 11.99 -15.10
N ASP A 53 11.51 12.45 -16.30
CA ASP A 53 10.18 12.94 -16.61
C ASP A 53 9.26 11.76 -16.94
N VAL A 54 8.23 11.56 -16.11
CA VAL A 54 7.24 10.49 -16.31
C VAL A 54 6.19 10.86 -17.34
N THR A 55 5.96 12.16 -17.57
CA THR A 55 4.91 12.66 -18.47
C THR A 55 5.22 12.38 -19.94
N THR A 56 6.46 12.04 -20.25
CA THR A 56 6.90 11.64 -21.59
C THR A 56 6.78 10.13 -21.83
N CYS A 57 6.37 9.34 -20.84
CA CYS A 57 6.25 7.89 -20.99
C CYS A 57 5.10 7.55 -21.94
N GLU A 58 5.35 6.66 -22.90
CA GLU A 58 4.32 6.19 -23.82
C GLU A 58 3.37 5.21 -23.11
N THR A 59 2.07 5.47 -23.17
CA THR A 59 1.03 4.61 -22.59
C THR A 59 0.02 4.20 -23.66
N LYS A 60 -0.36 2.92 -23.69
CA LYS A 60 -1.41 2.40 -24.57
C LYS A 60 -2.26 1.35 -23.88
N VAL A 61 -3.52 1.26 -24.28
CA VAL A 61 -4.37 0.11 -23.93
C VAL A 61 -4.03 -1.04 -24.87
N ILE A 62 -3.65 -2.18 -24.32
CA ILE A 62 -3.44 -3.43 -25.04
C ILE A 62 -4.81 -3.93 -25.53
N PRO A 63 -4.98 -4.18 -26.84
CA PRO A 63 -6.22 -4.75 -27.36
C PRO A 63 -6.51 -6.12 -26.75
N GLY A 64 -7.76 -6.34 -26.33
CA GLY A 64 -8.21 -7.57 -25.69
C GLY A 64 -9.45 -7.36 -24.81
N ASN A 65 -9.90 -8.41 -24.13
CA ASN A 65 -11.08 -8.41 -23.29
C ASN A 65 -10.86 -7.71 -21.94
N CYS A 66 -9.67 -7.86 -21.34
CA CYS A 66 -9.30 -7.21 -20.10
C CYS A 66 -8.92 -5.75 -20.32
N GLY A 67 -8.31 -5.45 -21.47
CA GLY A 67 -7.82 -4.12 -21.82
C GLY A 67 -6.71 -3.65 -20.87
N PHE A 68 -5.66 -4.47 -20.74
CA PHE A 68 -4.45 -4.15 -19.97
C PHE A 68 -3.82 -2.83 -20.44
N ILE A 69 -3.22 -2.09 -19.51
CA ILE A 69 -2.58 -0.80 -19.82
C ILE A 69 -1.08 -1.06 -19.86
N ALA A 70 -0.43 -0.86 -21.01
CA ALA A 70 1.02 -0.89 -21.13
C ALA A 70 1.57 0.53 -21.04
N GLN A 71 2.63 0.73 -20.25
CA GLN A 71 3.40 1.96 -20.21
C GLN A 71 4.89 1.63 -20.37
N LEU A 72 5.58 2.33 -21.26
CA LEU A 72 7.03 2.25 -21.41
C LEU A 72 7.71 3.24 -20.45
N ASN A 73 8.43 2.74 -19.45
CA ASN A 73 9.12 3.55 -18.44
C ASN A 73 10.59 3.14 -18.30
N GLU A 74 11.41 3.54 -19.28
CA GLU A 74 12.84 3.23 -19.35
C GLU A 74 13.64 3.93 -18.23
N GLY A 75 13.25 5.16 -17.88
CA GLY A 75 13.91 5.97 -16.85
C GLY A 75 13.89 5.33 -15.46
N ARG A 76 12.82 4.59 -15.13
CA ARG A 76 12.68 3.87 -13.86
C ARG A 76 13.68 2.73 -13.72
N HIS A 77 13.95 2.00 -14.81
CA HIS A 77 14.79 0.82 -14.77
C HIS A 77 16.25 1.17 -14.44
N LEU A 78 16.79 2.20 -15.10
CA LEU A 78 18.19 2.60 -14.98
C LEU A 78 18.57 3.12 -13.58
N LYS A 79 17.58 3.54 -12.78
CA LYS A 79 17.78 4.19 -11.48
C LYS A 79 17.13 3.43 -10.31
N LYS A 80 16.66 2.20 -10.54
CA LYS A 80 16.04 1.37 -9.49
C LYS A 80 17.10 0.96 -8.46
N ARG A 81 16.79 1.12 -7.18
CA ARG A 81 17.64 0.64 -6.08
C ARG A 81 17.54 -0.89 -5.99
N PRO A 82 18.64 -1.61 -5.67
CA PRO A 82 18.59 -3.03 -5.40
C PRO A 82 17.75 -3.31 -4.15
N THR A 83 17.07 -4.46 -4.12
CA THR A 83 16.37 -4.93 -2.92
C THR A 83 17.40 -5.37 -1.88
N GLU A 84 17.40 -4.74 -0.72
CA GLU A 84 18.40 -4.99 0.34
C GLU A 84 17.90 -5.96 1.43
N PHE A 85 16.76 -6.61 1.25
CA PHE A 85 16.15 -7.51 2.24
C PHE A 85 15.87 -8.90 1.69
N GLN A 86 15.64 -9.82 2.63
CA GLN A 86 15.29 -11.20 2.33
C GLN A 86 13.93 -11.26 1.65
N VAL A 87 13.78 -12.08 0.62
CA VAL A 87 12.55 -12.11 -0.17
C VAL A 87 11.60 -13.23 0.30
N ASP A 88 12.12 -14.17 1.09
CA ASP A 88 11.42 -15.33 1.67
C ASP A 88 10.63 -15.01 2.94
N LYS A 89 10.79 -13.79 3.50
CA LYS A 89 10.08 -13.37 4.72
C LYS A 89 9.29 -12.08 4.53
N VAL A 90 8.00 -12.15 4.80
CA VAL A 90 7.08 -11.01 4.77
C VAL A 90 7.36 -10.05 5.93
N LEU A 91 7.57 -10.57 7.13
CA LEU A 91 7.87 -9.80 8.33
C LEU A 91 9.38 -9.78 8.59
N GLN A 92 9.96 -8.58 8.60
CA GLN A 92 11.36 -8.35 8.92
C GLN A 92 11.50 -7.10 9.78
N PRO A 93 12.42 -7.09 10.76
CA PRO A 93 12.67 -5.90 11.57
C PRO A 93 13.15 -4.74 10.69
N PHE A 94 12.77 -3.53 11.07
CA PHE A 94 13.32 -2.31 10.47
C PHE A 94 14.84 -2.27 10.65
N ASP A 95 15.56 -1.81 9.62
CA ASP A 95 17.01 -1.65 9.67
C ASP A 95 17.38 -0.18 9.36
N PRO A 96 17.83 0.61 10.36
CA PRO A 96 18.19 2.00 10.15
C PRO A 96 19.41 2.18 9.22
N LYS A 97 20.21 1.13 8.99
CA LYS A 97 21.39 1.21 8.11
C LYS A 97 20.99 1.20 6.64
N LYS A 98 19.95 0.44 6.27
CA LYS A 98 19.40 0.36 4.91
C LYS A 98 18.68 1.64 4.52
N PHE A 99 18.39 1.81 3.23
CA PHE A 99 17.58 2.97 2.82
C PHE A 99 16.19 2.93 3.47
N ASN A 100 15.73 4.09 3.94
CA ASN A 100 14.42 4.27 4.54
C ASN A 100 13.99 5.75 4.42
N PHE A 101 12.72 6.05 4.67
CA PHE A 101 12.16 7.38 4.46
C PHE A 101 12.59 8.46 5.47
N THR A 102 13.32 8.14 6.53
CA THR A 102 13.96 9.18 7.36
C THR A 102 15.19 9.80 6.67
N LYS A 103 15.59 9.27 5.49
CA LYS A 103 16.77 9.71 4.73
C LYS A 103 16.43 10.51 3.47
N VAL A 104 15.15 10.77 3.20
CA VAL A 104 14.76 11.60 2.03
C VAL A 104 15.03 13.08 2.31
N GLY A 105 15.16 13.89 1.26
CA GLY A 105 15.27 15.34 1.40
C GLY A 105 13.98 15.97 1.91
N GLN A 106 14.07 17.05 2.67
CA GLN A 106 12.88 17.78 3.15
C GLN A 106 12.08 18.38 1.99
N GLU A 107 12.76 18.71 0.90
CA GLU A 107 12.21 19.18 -0.37
C GLU A 107 11.37 18.14 -1.11
N GLU A 108 11.57 16.85 -0.83
CA GLU A 108 10.78 15.74 -1.37
C GLU A 108 9.43 15.60 -0.65
N VAL A 109 9.29 16.15 0.57
CA VAL A 109 8.06 16.12 1.34
C VAL A 109 7.09 17.21 0.83
N LEU A 110 5.84 16.82 0.57
CA LEU A 110 4.78 17.72 0.12
C LEU A 110 4.12 18.41 1.31
N PHE A 111 3.57 17.62 2.23
CA PHE A 111 2.86 18.05 3.43
C PHE A 111 2.62 16.86 4.36
N ARG A 112 2.20 17.14 5.59
CA ARG A 112 1.68 16.13 6.53
C ARG A 112 0.20 15.88 6.29
N PHE A 113 -0.25 14.65 6.52
CA PHE A 113 -1.65 14.24 6.34
C PHE A 113 -2.19 13.64 7.65
N GLU A 114 -3.00 14.41 8.38
CA GLU A 114 -3.41 14.06 9.76
C GLU A 114 -4.92 14.19 9.96
N GLU A 115 -5.49 13.42 10.89
CA GLU A 115 -6.90 13.54 11.26
C GLU A 115 -7.12 14.86 11.99
N SER A 116 -8.26 15.52 11.74
CA SER A 116 -8.59 16.82 12.34
C SER A 116 -9.22 16.66 13.71
N ASP A 117 -8.61 17.27 14.75
CA ASP A 117 -9.21 17.35 16.09
C ASP A 117 -10.55 18.12 16.13
N LYS A 118 -10.80 18.96 15.12
CA LYS A 118 -11.96 19.84 15.03
C LYS A 118 -13.00 19.36 14.01
N ASP A 119 -12.78 18.18 13.42
CA ASP A 119 -13.57 17.69 12.30
C ASP A 119 -13.67 18.73 11.16
N GLU A 120 -12.54 19.36 10.80
CA GLU A 120 -12.45 20.33 9.71
C GLU A 120 -11.35 19.94 8.71
N VAL A 121 -11.68 20.05 7.41
CA VAL A 121 -10.67 19.97 6.34
C VAL A 121 -9.94 21.29 6.27
N GLN A 122 -8.63 21.28 6.50
CA GLN A 122 -7.81 22.49 6.49
C GLN A 122 -6.45 22.21 5.88
N TYR A 123 -5.86 23.25 5.28
CA TYR A 123 -4.45 23.24 4.91
C TYR A 123 -3.75 24.44 5.54
N LEU A 124 -2.68 24.14 6.27
CA LEU A 124 -1.84 25.10 6.97
C LEU A 124 -0.44 25.01 6.39
N ASP A 125 0.02 26.07 5.71
CA ASP A 125 1.37 26.10 5.10
C ASP A 125 2.50 25.85 6.11
N LYS A 126 2.27 26.18 7.39
CA LYS A 126 3.25 26.05 8.47
C LYS A 126 2.57 25.69 9.78
N ALA A 127 2.56 24.41 10.13
CA ALA A 127 2.05 23.92 11.41
C ALA A 127 3.16 23.25 12.24
N PRO A 128 3.10 23.34 13.60
CA PRO A 128 4.00 22.60 14.48
C PRO A 128 3.94 21.10 14.21
N VAL A 129 5.09 20.44 14.17
CA VAL A 129 5.21 19.02 13.85
C VAL A 129 5.12 18.18 15.12
N SER A 130 4.36 17.08 15.08
CA SER A 130 4.31 16.06 16.13
C SER A 130 5.59 15.22 16.19
N ASP A 131 5.74 14.39 17.20
CA ASP A 131 6.95 13.56 17.38
C ASP A 131 7.23 12.64 16.18
N SER A 132 6.18 12.15 15.52
CA SER A 132 6.29 11.25 14.37
C SER A 132 5.13 11.49 13.39
N PRO A 133 5.30 12.39 12.41
CA PRO A 133 4.22 12.78 11.52
C PRO A 133 3.93 11.73 10.45
N ASN A 134 2.69 11.72 9.96
CA ASN A 134 2.32 11.08 8.71
C ASN A 134 2.68 12.01 7.56
N VAL A 135 3.53 11.58 6.63
CA VAL A 135 4.03 12.45 5.55
C VAL A 135 3.60 11.95 4.18
N ILE A 136 3.23 12.91 3.32
CA ILE A 136 3.14 12.70 1.87
C ILE A 136 4.43 13.22 1.25
N ALA A 137 5.12 12.37 0.50
CA ALA A 137 6.34 12.73 -0.23
C ALA A 137 6.23 12.35 -1.70
N ILE A 138 6.98 13.00 -2.58
CA ILE A 138 7.07 12.55 -3.98
C ILE A 138 7.74 11.18 -4.04
N ASN A 139 7.32 10.36 -4.99
CA ASN A 139 8.16 9.25 -5.42
C ASN A 139 9.15 9.77 -6.46
N VAL A 140 10.42 9.93 -6.09
CA VAL A 140 11.48 10.43 -6.99
C VAL A 140 11.73 9.51 -8.21
N SER A 141 11.20 8.28 -8.19
CA SER A 141 11.11 7.37 -9.35
C SER A 141 9.62 7.10 -9.71
N PRO A 142 8.93 8.11 -10.26
CA PRO A 142 7.48 8.08 -10.47
C PRO A 142 7.09 7.07 -11.55
N ILE A 143 5.91 6.47 -11.41
CA ILE A 143 5.37 5.49 -12.37
C ILE A 143 4.43 6.23 -13.29
N GLU A 144 3.58 7.07 -12.71
CA GLU A 144 2.64 7.93 -13.41
C GLU A 144 2.64 9.33 -12.78
N TYR A 145 1.98 10.26 -13.44
CA TYR A 145 1.67 11.60 -12.95
C TYR A 145 1.04 11.58 -11.54
N GLY A 146 1.53 12.49 -10.68
CA GLY A 146 1.11 12.57 -9.28
C GLY A 146 1.57 11.41 -8.41
N HIS A 147 2.58 10.62 -8.82
CA HIS A 147 3.08 9.51 -7.99
C HIS A 147 3.73 10.02 -6.69
N VAL A 148 3.05 9.75 -5.57
CA VAL A 148 3.46 10.08 -4.20
C VAL A 148 3.55 8.84 -3.31
N LEU A 149 4.14 9.02 -2.15
CA LEU A 149 4.26 8.05 -1.08
C LEU A 149 3.53 8.60 0.16
N LEU A 150 2.66 7.80 0.76
CA LEU A 150 2.16 8.02 2.11
C LEU A 150 3.04 7.20 3.05
N VAL A 151 3.71 7.87 3.98
CA VAL A 151 4.59 7.24 4.99
C VAL A 151 4.02 7.55 6.38
N PRO A 152 3.27 6.60 6.98
CA PRO A 152 2.70 6.77 8.31
C PRO A 152 3.80 6.85 9.37
N ARG A 153 3.65 7.77 10.34
CA ARG A 153 4.52 7.93 11.51
C ARG A 153 6.01 7.74 11.17
N VAL A 154 6.51 8.58 10.26
CA VAL A 154 7.81 8.36 9.58
C VAL A 154 9.01 8.22 10.53
N LEU A 155 8.93 8.79 11.74
CA LEU A 155 10.01 8.71 12.73
C LEU A 155 9.91 7.49 13.65
N ASP A 156 8.78 6.78 13.65
CA ASP A 156 8.59 5.53 14.41
C ASP A 156 9.33 4.37 13.75
N CYS A 157 9.79 4.55 12.50
CA CYS A 157 10.56 3.55 11.76
C CYS A 157 9.81 2.22 11.64
N LEU A 158 8.50 2.29 11.37
CA LEU A 158 7.66 1.11 11.24
C LEU A 158 8.17 0.23 10.07
N PRO A 159 8.34 -1.09 10.25
CA PRO A 159 8.67 -1.98 9.15
C PRO A 159 7.54 -2.00 8.11
N GLN A 160 7.80 -2.49 6.89
CA GLN A 160 6.81 -2.63 5.81
C GLN A 160 5.79 -3.73 6.13
N CYS A 161 4.90 -3.42 7.07
CA CYS A 161 3.98 -4.30 7.73
C CYS A 161 2.68 -3.52 7.97
N ILE A 162 1.53 -4.09 7.58
CA ILE A 162 0.24 -3.42 7.79
C ILE A 162 -0.14 -3.51 9.27
N ASP A 163 -0.60 -2.37 9.80
CA ASP A 163 -1.34 -2.23 11.05
C ASP A 163 -2.69 -1.54 10.79
N THR A 164 -3.62 -1.63 11.74
CA THR A 164 -4.98 -1.09 11.60
C THR A 164 -5.00 0.42 11.37
N ASP A 165 -4.20 1.17 12.13
CA ASP A 165 -4.23 2.64 12.10
C ASP A 165 -3.63 3.16 10.79
N SER A 166 -2.51 2.59 10.37
CA SER A 166 -1.81 2.96 9.13
C SER A 166 -2.64 2.60 7.89
N PHE A 167 -3.38 1.49 7.92
CA PHE A 167 -4.28 1.13 6.83
C PHE A 167 -5.49 2.05 6.76
N LEU A 168 -6.08 2.39 7.91
CA LEU A 168 -7.19 3.35 8.00
C LEU A 168 -6.77 4.73 7.48
N LEU A 169 -5.56 5.18 7.79
CA LEU A 169 -5.00 6.42 7.25
C LEU A 169 -4.94 6.40 5.71
N ALA A 170 -4.51 5.29 5.10
CA ALA A 170 -4.50 5.13 3.65
C ALA A 170 -5.93 5.13 3.06
N MET A 171 -6.88 4.49 3.73
CA MET A 171 -8.30 4.51 3.34
C MET A 171 -8.87 5.94 3.39
N HIS A 172 -8.56 6.72 4.42
CA HIS A 172 -8.95 8.12 4.49
C HIS A 172 -8.32 8.96 3.38
N MET A 173 -7.06 8.72 3.03
CA MET A 173 -6.42 9.42 1.91
C MET A 173 -7.12 9.13 0.57
N ALA A 174 -7.46 7.87 0.31
CA ALA A 174 -8.22 7.49 -0.89
C ALA A 174 -9.61 8.15 -0.92
N ALA A 175 -10.28 8.14 0.23
CA ALA A 175 -11.59 8.75 0.40
C ALA A 175 -11.52 10.28 0.19
N GLU A 176 -10.52 10.94 0.76
CA GLU A 176 -10.33 12.40 0.74
C GLU A 176 -9.91 12.92 -0.63
N ALA A 177 -9.11 12.16 -1.37
CA ALA A 177 -8.83 12.45 -2.78
C ALA A 177 -10.13 12.50 -3.59
N GLY A 178 -11.10 11.64 -3.28
CA GLY A 178 -12.45 11.71 -3.86
C GLY A 178 -12.50 11.48 -5.38
N SER A 179 -11.41 10.96 -5.96
CA SER A 179 -11.27 10.72 -7.39
C SER A 179 -11.11 9.23 -7.70
N PRO A 180 -11.90 8.66 -8.63
CA PRO A 180 -11.72 7.27 -9.08
C PRO A 180 -10.45 7.08 -9.91
N SER A 181 -9.82 8.18 -10.34
CA SER A 181 -8.52 8.14 -11.01
C SER A 181 -7.37 7.96 -10.02
N PHE A 182 -7.59 8.30 -8.74
CA PHE A 182 -6.59 8.15 -7.69
C PHE A 182 -6.66 6.77 -7.05
N ARG A 183 -5.53 6.07 -7.02
CA ARG A 183 -5.43 4.72 -6.45
C ARG A 183 -4.26 4.68 -5.48
N LEU A 184 -4.44 3.95 -4.38
CA LEU A 184 -3.34 3.64 -3.46
C LEU A 184 -2.98 2.16 -3.59
N GLY A 185 -1.70 1.88 -3.61
CA GLY A 185 -1.13 0.56 -3.68
C GLY A 185 -0.21 0.28 -2.49
N TYR A 186 -0.32 -0.93 -1.97
CA TYR A 186 0.59 -1.47 -0.97
C TYR A 186 1.22 -2.76 -1.49
N ASN A 187 2.51 -2.92 -1.20
CA ASN A 187 3.26 -4.14 -1.45
C ASN A 187 3.86 -4.59 -0.12
N SER A 188 3.68 -5.86 0.24
CA SER A 188 4.42 -6.46 1.34
C SER A 188 5.83 -6.87 0.90
N LEU A 189 6.73 -7.14 1.87
CA LEU A 189 7.99 -7.84 1.56
C LEU A 189 7.65 -9.24 1.00
N GLY A 190 8.43 -9.70 0.01
CA GLY A 190 8.09 -10.89 -0.78
C GLY A 190 7.10 -10.65 -1.92
N ALA A 191 6.39 -9.52 -1.93
CA ALA A 191 5.46 -9.11 -2.99
C ALA A 191 5.90 -7.80 -3.68
N PHE A 192 7.21 -7.65 -3.90
CA PHE A 192 7.84 -6.51 -4.60
C PHE A 192 7.76 -5.14 -3.92
N ALA A 193 7.55 -5.09 -2.61
CA ALA A 193 8.12 -3.99 -1.85
C ALA A 193 9.63 -3.91 -2.12
N THR A 194 10.23 -2.72 -2.04
CA THR A 194 11.69 -2.52 -2.21
C THR A 194 12.33 -1.76 -1.06
N ILE A 195 11.52 -1.30 -0.10
CA ILE A 195 11.96 -0.58 1.10
C ILE A 195 11.26 -1.20 2.31
N ASN A 196 12.01 -1.54 3.36
CA ASN A 196 11.45 -2.00 4.63
C ASN A 196 11.22 -0.82 5.59
N HIS A 197 10.29 0.05 5.22
CA HIS A 197 9.77 1.14 6.04
C HIS A 197 8.33 1.38 5.54
N LEU A 198 7.34 1.24 6.41
CA LEU A 198 5.92 1.29 6.08
C LEU A 198 5.58 2.46 5.15
N HIS A 199 5.12 2.13 3.95
CA HIS A 199 4.64 3.12 2.99
C HIS A 199 3.56 2.53 2.09
N PHE A 200 2.68 3.42 1.64
CA PHE A 200 1.76 3.23 0.53
C PHE A 200 2.22 4.08 -0.64
N GLN A 201 1.92 3.63 -1.85
CA GLN A 201 2.20 4.36 -3.08
C GLN A 201 0.88 4.83 -3.67
N ALA A 202 0.83 6.00 -4.28
CA ALA A 202 -0.40 6.48 -4.90
C ALA A 202 -0.09 7.27 -6.17
N TYR A 203 -0.93 7.18 -7.20
CA TYR A 203 -0.85 8.04 -8.38
C TYR A 203 -2.22 8.18 -9.05
N TYR A 204 -2.30 9.08 -10.03
CA TYR A 204 -3.50 9.32 -10.83
C TYR A 204 -3.40 8.60 -12.16
N MET A 205 -4.43 7.84 -12.52
CA MET A 205 -4.61 7.25 -13.85
C MET A 205 -6.06 7.39 -14.26
N ALA A 206 -6.30 8.14 -15.34
CA ALA A 206 -7.64 8.35 -15.88
C ALA A 206 -8.25 7.06 -16.45
N LEU A 207 -7.42 6.12 -16.91
CA LEU A 207 -7.87 4.82 -17.38
C LEU A 207 -8.24 3.93 -16.19
N THR A 208 -9.44 3.34 -16.24
CA THR A 208 -9.88 2.30 -15.29
C THR A 208 -8.96 1.08 -15.38
N PHE A 209 -8.47 0.58 -14.24
CA PHE A 209 -7.61 -0.60 -14.26
C PHE A 209 -8.38 -1.84 -14.71
N PRO A 210 -7.72 -2.78 -15.42
CA PRO A 210 -8.31 -4.07 -15.79
C PRO A 210 -8.97 -4.81 -14.64
N VAL A 211 -8.34 -4.81 -13.46
CA VAL A 211 -8.89 -5.51 -12.29
C VAL A 211 -10.20 -4.93 -11.79
N GLU A 212 -10.41 -3.62 -11.96
CA GLU A 212 -11.66 -2.96 -11.53
C GLU A 212 -12.85 -3.31 -12.43
N LYS A 213 -12.57 -3.70 -13.69
CA LYS A 213 -13.54 -4.16 -14.68
C LYS A 213 -13.80 -5.66 -14.60
N ALA A 214 -12.93 -6.42 -13.94
CA ALA A 214 -13.03 -7.87 -13.88
C ALA A 214 -14.29 -8.30 -13.08
N PRO A 215 -14.99 -9.35 -13.54
CA PRO A 215 -16.18 -9.82 -12.85
C PRO A 215 -15.81 -10.38 -11.47
N THR A 216 -16.73 -10.27 -10.52
CA THR A 216 -16.54 -10.79 -9.18
C THR A 216 -17.69 -11.71 -8.79
N LYS A 217 -17.40 -12.69 -7.92
CA LYS A 217 -18.39 -13.60 -7.36
C LYS A 217 -18.44 -13.43 -5.86
N ARG A 218 -19.62 -13.16 -5.31
CA ARG A 218 -19.79 -12.98 -3.87
C ARG A 218 -19.43 -14.26 -3.13
N VAL A 219 -18.57 -14.13 -2.12
CA VAL A 219 -18.20 -15.24 -1.25
C VAL A 219 -19.21 -15.32 -0.11
N PRO A 220 -19.82 -16.50 0.15
CA PRO A 220 -20.64 -16.69 1.33
C PRO A 220 -19.76 -16.58 2.59
N TRP A 221 -19.92 -15.51 3.35
CA TRP A 221 -19.18 -15.31 4.59
C TRP A 221 -20.05 -14.58 5.62
N LYS A 222 -19.81 -14.84 6.92
CA LYS A 222 -20.60 -14.29 8.02
C LYS A 222 -20.02 -12.96 8.49
N SER A 223 -20.62 -11.85 8.07
CA SER A 223 -20.30 -10.51 8.55
C SER A 223 -21.55 -9.64 8.62
N GLU A 224 -22.54 -10.12 9.36
CA GLU A 224 -23.87 -9.52 9.38
C GLU A 224 -23.90 -8.17 10.09
N LYS A 225 -22.91 -7.83 10.93
CA LYS A 225 -22.89 -6.60 11.73
C LYS A 225 -22.22 -5.42 11.01
N SER A 226 -20.98 -5.58 10.54
CA SER A 226 -20.24 -4.50 9.86
C SER A 226 -20.79 -4.14 8.47
N GLY A 227 -21.56 -5.00 7.80
CA GLY A 227 -22.04 -4.75 6.44
C GLY A 227 -20.99 -4.95 5.34
N VAL A 228 -19.78 -5.41 5.68
CA VAL A 228 -18.69 -5.70 4.72
C VAL A 228 -19.01 -6.95 3.89
N LYS A 229 -18.79 -6.83 2.58
CA LYS A 229 -18.96 -7.89 1.60
C LYS A 229 -17.60 -8.26 1.02
N ILE A 230 -17.36 -9.57 0.88
CA ILE A 230 -16.16 -10.11 0.26
C ILE A 230 -16.55 -10.85 -1.01
N PHE A 231 -15.79 -10.60 -2.07
CA PHE A 231 -15.96 -11.23 -3.37
C PHE A 231 -14.65 -11.85 -3.81
N GLU A 232 -14.75 -12.88 -4.64
CA GLU A 232 -13.64 -13.49 -5.34
C GLU A 232 -13.56 -12.90 -6.74
N LEU A 233 -12.36 -12.57 -7.19
CA LEU A 233 -12.10 -12.09 -8.54
C LEU A 233 -12.21 -13.24 -9.54
N CYS A 234 -12.97 -13.04 -10.62
CA CYS A 234 -13.19 -14.04 -11.66
C CYS A 234 -12.64 -13.56 -13.01
N ASN A 235 -12.27 -14.49 -13.89
CA ASN A 235 -11.77 -14.20 -15.24
C ASN A 235 -10.63 -13.16 -15.25
N TYR A 236 -9.70 -13.32 -14.31
CA TYR A 236 -8.51 -12.49 -14.18
C TYR A 236 -7.30 -13.39 -13.89
N PRO A 237 -6.08 -13.09 -14.40
CA PRO A 237 -4.94 -13.99 -14.28
C PRO A 237 -4.46 -14.19 -12.83
N VAL A 238 -4.68 -13.20 -11.98
CA VAL A 238 -4.32 -13.26 -10.55
C VAL A 238 -5.57 -13.53 -9.71
N ARG A 239 -5.52 -14.59 -8.90
CA ARG A 239 -6.57 -14.88 -7.91
C ARG A 239 -6.49 -13.86 -6.80
N GLY A 240 -7.63 -13.26 -6.47
CA GLY A 240 -7.69 -12.20 -5.47
C GLY A 240 -9.07 -12.07 -4.85
N LEU A 241 -9.13 -11.32 -3.76
CA LEU A 241 -10.35 -11.01 -3.03
C LEU A 241 -10.64 -9.51 -3.15
N VAL A 242 -11.92 -9.16 -3.21
CA VAL A 242 -12.39 -7.78 -3.26
C VAL A 242 -13.28 -7.53 -2.06
N PHE A 243 -12.97 -6.49 -1.30
CA PHE A 243 -13.71 -6.04 -0.14
C PHE A 243 -14.46 -4.77 -0.49
N GLU A 244 -15.75 -4.74 -0.19
CA GLU A 244 -16.64 -3.61 -0.47
C GLU A 244 -17.71 -3.50 0.62
N GLY A 245 -18.40 -2.37 0.69
CA GLY A 245 -19.42 -2.11 1.71
C GLY A 245 -18.80 -1.86 3.08
N GLY A 246 -19.53 -2.12 4.15
CA GLY A 246 -19.25 -1.55 5.46
C GLY A 246 -20.33 -0.52 5.83
N ASN A 247 -20.67 -0.38 7.11
CA ASN A 247 -21.51 0.72 7.57
C ASN A 247 -20.69 2.01 7.63
N THR A 248 -19.42 1.88 8.00
CA THR A 248 -18.40 2.93 8.12
C THR A 248 -17.19 2.63 7.23
N LEU A 249 -16.31 3.62 6.99
CA LEU A 249 -15.04 3.38 6.30
C LEU A 249 -14.13 2.48 7.14
N GLU A 250 -14.19 2.67 8.46
CA GLU A 250 -13.50 1.90 9.48
C GLU A 250 -13.88 0.43 9.41
N ASP A 251 -15.16 0.08 9.26
CA ASP A 251 -15.60 -1.32 9.13
C ASP A 251 -14.88 -2.05 7.99
N LEU A 252 -14.79 -1.39 6.83
CA LEU A 252 -14.10 -1.92 5.66
C LEU A 252 -12.60 -2.00 5.90
N SER A 253 -12.01 -0.91 6.41
CA SER A 253 -10.59 -0.82 6.75
C SER A 253 -10.17 -1.92 7.71
N ASP A 254 -10.94 -2.13 8.77
CA ASP A 254 -10.72 -3.12 9.80
C ASP A 254 -10.74 -4.56 9.26
N ALA A 255 -11.74 -4.88 8.42
CA ALA A 255 -11.84 -6.20 7.81
C ALA A 255 -10.63 -6.50 6.91
N VAL A 256 -10.19 -5.51 6.12
CA VAL A 256 -9.01 -5.65 5.26
C VAL A 256 -7.72 -5.70 6.09
N ALA A 257 -7.54 -4.80 7.06
CA ALA A 257 -6.34 -4.75 7.89
C ALA A 257 -6.13 -6.05 8.67
N ARG A 258 -7.18 -6.61 9.27
CA ARG A 258 -7.11 -7.93 9.92
C ARG A 258 -6.71 -9.04 8.95
N SER A 259 -7.20 -8.98 7.71
CA SER A 259 -6.84 -9.92 6.66
C SER A 259 -5.37 -9.79 6.27
N CYS A 260 -4.87 -8.57 6.08
CA CYS A 260 -3.45 -8.27 5.83
C CYS A 260 -2.54 -8.78 6.96
N ILE A 261 -2.93 -8.54 8.21
CA ILE A 261 -2.23 -9.02 9.41
C ILE A 261 -2.19 -10.55 9.43
N CYS A 262 -3.31 -11.21 9.10
CA CYS A 262 -3.33 -12.67 8.99
C CYS A 262 -2.36 -13.18 7.90
N LEU A 263 -2.32 -12.55 6.73
CA LEU A 263 -1.41 -12.97 5.65
C LEU A 263 0.07 -12.79 6.04
N GLN A 264 0.45 -11.65 6.61
CA GLN A 264 1.84 -11.40 7.01
C GLN A 264 2.28 -12.32 8.17
N ASP A 265 1.40 -12.62 9.13
CA ASP A 265 1.69 -13.53 10.24
C ASP A 265 1.87 -14.98 9.75
N ASN A 266 1.21 -15.35 8.66
CA ASN A 266 1.36 -16.64 8.00
C ASN A 266 2.44 -16.65 6.90
N ASN A 267 3.25 -15.58 6.81
CA ASN A 267 4.31 -15.41 5.82
C ASN A 267 3.83 -15.59 4.37
N ILE A 268 2.62 -15.12 4.06
CA ILE A 268 2.05 -15.13 2.70
C ILE A 268 2.28 -13.75 2.09
N PRO A 269 3.10 -13.61 1.03
CA PRO A 269 3.26 -12.33 0.35
C PRO A 269 1.96 -11.87 -0.31
N TYR A 270 1.68 -10.57 -0.25
CA TYR A 270 0.48 -9.98 -0.82
C TYR A 270 0.64 -8.52 -1.27
N ASN A 271 -0.25 -8.11 -2.17
CA ASN A 271 -0.45 -6.73 -2.60
C ASN A 271 -1.87 -6.28 -2.27
N VAL A 272 -2.06 -4.98 -2.06
CA VAL A 272 -3.38 -4.37 -1.83
C VAL A 272 -3.54 -3.15 -2.73
N LEU A 273 -4.64 -3.08 -3.47
CA LEU A 273 -5.06 -1.89 -4.22
C LEU A 273 -6.31 -1.31 -3.56
N ILE A 274 -6.24 -0.05 -3.13
CA ILE A 274 -7.39 0.75 -2.70
C ILE A 274 -7.83 1.60 -3.89
N ALA A 275 -9.07 1.41 -4.32
CA ALA A 275 -9.65 2.06 -5.50
C ALA A 275 -11.03 2.64 -5.20
N ASP A 276 -11.60 3.32 -6.20
CA ASP A 276 -12.95 3.91 -6.13
C ASP A 276 -13.17 4.75 -4.87
N CYS A 277 -12.26 5.70 -4.63
CA CYS A 277 -12.29 6.59 -3.47
C CYS A 277 -12.35 5.85 -2.11
N GLY A 278 -11.67 4.70 -2.00
CA GLY A 278 -11.64 3.89 -0.80
C GLY A 278 -12.84 2.96 -0.62
N LYS A 279 -13.76 2.87 -1.58
CA LYS A 279 -14.95 2.02 -1.49
C LYS A 279 -14.69 0.57 -1.88
N ARG A 280 -13.63 0.32 -2.65
CA ARG A 280 -13.24 -1.01 -3.14
C ARG A 280 -11.79 -1.28 -2.81
N VAL A 281 -11.53 -2.41 -2.16
CA VAL A 281 -10.16 -2.83 -1.84
C VAL A 281 -9.91 -4.21 -2.41
N PHE A 282 -8.89 -4.32 -3.26
CA PHE A 282 -8.46 -5.57 -3.86
C PHE A 282 -7.24 -6.10 -3.10
N MET A 283 -7.28 -7.38 -2.75
CA MET A 283 -6.21 -8.09 -2.06
C MET A 283 -5.72 -9.25 -2.92
N PHE A 284 -4.42 -9.29 -3.18
CA PHE A 284 -3.79 -10.28 -4.03
C PHE A 284 -2.69 -11.02 -3.26
N PRO A 285 -2.99 -12.17 -2.64
CA PRO A 285 -1.96 -13.10 -2.23
C PRO A 285 -1.17 -13.57 -3.45
N GLN A 286 0.16 -13.58 -3.38
CA GLN A 286 1.02 -13.96 -4.50
C GLN A 286 2.22 -14.80 -4.08
N CYS A 287 2.84 -15.48 -5.06
CA CYS A 287 3.98 -16.38 -4.84
C CYS A 287 5.10 -16.21 -5.88
N TYR A 288 5.13 -15.09 -6.62
CA TYR A 288 6.06 -14.97 -7.75
C TYR A 288 7.53 -15.05 -7.33
N ALA A 289 7.90 -14.35 -6.25
CA ALA A 289 9.29 -14.35 -5.80
C ALA A 289 9.75 -15.73 -5.28
N GLU A 290 8.86 -16.49 -4.65
CA GLU A 290 9.10 -17.89 -4.27
C GLU A 290 9.32 -18.76 -5.50
N LYS A 291 8.43 -18.68 -6.50
CA LYS A 291 8.60 -19.40 -7.77
C LYS A 291 9.89 -19.04 -8.50
N GLN A 292 10.30 -17.76 -8.48
CA GLN A 292 11.58 -17.34 -9.03
C GLN A 292 12.76 -18.03 -8.31
N ALA A 293 12.71 -18.10 -6.97
CA ALA A 293 13.74 -18.75 -6.17
C ALA A 293 13.80 -20.27 -6.40
N LEU A 294 12.65 -20.90 -6.70
CA LEU A 294 12.53 -22.32 -7.03
C LEU A 294 12.87 -22.64 -8.50
N GLY A 295 13.05 -21.62 -9.35
CA GLY A 295 13.30 -21.81 -10.79
C GLY A 295 12.07 -22.29 -11.57
N GLU A 296 10.87 -22.03 -11.05
CA GLU A 296 9.59 -22.46 -11.64
C GLU A 296 9.05 -21.47 -12.69
N VAL A 297 9.65 -20.29 -12.79
CA VAL A 297 9.24 -19.25 -13.75
C VAL A 297 10.01 -19.42 -15.06
N GLU A 298 9.28 -19.41 -16.18
CA GLU A 298 9.86 -19.50 -17.52
C GLU A 298 10.90 -18.41 -17.80
N GLN A 299 12.01 -18.76 -18.45
CA GLN A 299 13.10 -17.82 -18.76
C GLN A 299 12.61 -16.63 -19.60
N GLU A 300 11.70 -16.85 -20.55
CA GLU A 300 11.09 -15.79 -21.36
C GLU A 300 10.44 -14.70 -20.49
N ILE A 301 9.77 -15.10 -19.40
CA ILE A 301 9.12 -14.20 -18.45
C ILE A 301 10.17 -13.47 -17.61
N LEU A 302 11.20 -14.17 -17.13
CA LEU A 302 12.30 -13.58 -16.36
C LEU A 302 13.06 -12.51 -17.15
N ASP A 303 13.27 -12.74 -18.45
CA ASP A 303 14.01 -11.85 -19.35
C ASP A 303 13.33 -10.49 -19.54
N THR A 304 12.02 -10.40 -19.32
CA THR A 304 11.25 -9.14 -19.35
C THR A 304 11.61 -8.22 -18.18
N GLN A 305 12.13 -8.80 -17.09
CA GLN A 305 12.45 -8.14 -15.85
C GLN A 305 11.26 -7.39 -15.21
N VAL A 306 10.02 -7.68 -15.62
CA VAL A 306 8.84 -7.11 -14.97
C VAL A 306 8.78 -7.65 -13.55
N ASN A 307 8.58 -6.73 -12.60
CA ASN A 307 8.40 -7.07 -11.19
C ASN A 307 6.91 -6.83 -10.91
N PRO A 308 6.08 -7.87 -10.82
CA PRO A 308 4.65 -7.74 -10.71
C PRO A 308 4.27 -7.31 -9.30
N ALA A 309 4.36 -6.00 -9.03
CA ALA A 309 3.87 -5.38 -7.82
C ALA A 309 2.37 -5.06 -7.98
N VAL A 310 1.80 -4.32 -7.03
CA VAL A 310 0.38 -3.96 -7.03
C VAL A 310 -0.09 -3.33 -8.34
N TRP A 311 0.73 -2.50 -8.99
CA TRP A 311 0.33 -1.80 -10.23
C TRP A 311 0.19 -2.77 -11.40
N GLU A 312 1.20 -3.62 -11.62
CA GLU A 312 1.19 -4.62 -12.70
C GLU A 312 0.12 -5.69 -12.46
N ILE A 313 0.00 -6.20 -11.23
CA ILE A 313 -1.04 -7.18 -10.86
C ILE A 313 -2.44 -6.60 -11.04
N SER A 314 -2.62 -5.30 -10.86
CA SER A 314 -3.92 -4.65 -11.10
C SER A 314 -4.17 -4.36 -12.58
N GLY A 315 -3.17 -4.57 -13.43
CA GLY A 315 -3.26 -4.50 -14.89
C GLY A 315 -2.65 -3.25 -15.52
N HIS A 316 -1.89 -2.47 -14.75
CA HIS A 316 -1.01 -1.43 -15.28
C HIS A 316 0.42 -1.98 -15.46
N MET A 317 0.70 -2.47 -16.66
CA MET A 317 1.95 -3.11 -17.05
C MET A 317 3.04 -2.06 -17.30
N VAL A 318 3.88 -1.82 -16.31
CA VAL A 318 5.04 -0.92 -16.42
C VAL A 318 6.22 -1.68 -17.04
N LEU A 319 6.40 -1.48 -18.35
CA LEU A 319 7.39 -2.16 -19.18
C LEU A 319 8.67 -1.33 -19.26
N LYS A 320 9.81 -2.02 -19.29
CA LYS A 320 11.14 -1.40 -19.20
C LYS A 320 11.86 -1.29 -20.54
N ARG A 321 11.47 -2.11 -21.53
CA ARG A 321 12.11 -2.20 -22.84
C ARG A 321 11.10 -1.86 -23.91
N LYS A 322 11.53 -1.06 -24.89
CA LYS A 322 10.69 -0.67 -26.03
C LYS A 322 10.16 -1.88 -26.80
N GLU A 323 10.98 -2.92 -26.99
CA GLU A 323 10.56 -4.16 -27.64
C GLU A 323 9.38 -4.83 -26.92
N ASP A 324 9.44 -4.95 -25.58
CA ASP A 324 8.34 -5.52 -24.80
C ASP A 324 7.07 -4.68 -24.91
N PHE A 325 7.21 -3.35 -24.92
CA PHE A 325 6.09 -2.44 -25.08
C PHE A 325 5.45 -2.56 -26.46
N GLU A 326 6.23 -2.59 -27.53
CA GLU A 326 5.74 -2.73 -28.90
C GLU A 326 5.02 -4.07 -29.10
N ARG A 327 5.59 -5.15 -28.54
CA ARG A 327 5.06 -6.52 -28.63
C ARG A 327 4.00 -6.85 -27.57
N ALA A 328 3.69 -5.95 -26.66
CA ALA A 328 2.75 -6.18 -25.57
C ALA A 328 1.38 -6.65 -26.08
N SER A 329 0.94 -7.81 -25.60
CA SER A 329 -0.35 -8.44 -25.92
C SER A 329 -1.08 -8.87 -24.66
N GLU A 330 -2.40 -9.08 -24.77
CA GLU A 330 -3.20 -9.56 -23.64
C GLU A 330 -2.75 -10.95 -23.20
N ASP A 331 -2.44 -11.85 -24.14
CA ASP A 331 -1.91 -13.19 -23.86
C ASP A 331 -0.60 -13.14 -23.07
N TYR A 332 0.30 -12.22 -23.42
CA TYR A 332 1.55 -12.02 -22.70
C TYR A 332 1.30 -11.52 -21.27
N ALA A 333 0.48 -10.47 -21.11
CA ALA A 333 0.14 -9.93 -19.80
C ALA A 333 -0.53 -11.00 -18.93
N TRP A 334 -1.42 -11.81 -19.51
CA TRP A 334 -2.08 -12.91 -18.83
C TRP A 334 -1.10 -13.98 -18.38
N ARG A 335 -0.19 -14.44 -19.26
CA ARG A 335 0.84 -15.43 -18.92
C ARG A 335 1.73 -14.94 -17.77
N LEU A 336 2.27 -13.73 -17.88
CA LEU A 336 3.12 -13.13 -16.85
C LEU A 336 2.40 -13.04 -15.51
N LEU A 337 1.16 -12.53 -15.49
CA LEU A 337 0.41 -12.37 -14.24
C LEU A 337 -0.08 -13.71 -13.67
N ALA A 338 -0.34 -14.71 -14.50
CA ALA A 338 -0.69 -16.05 -14.03
C ALA A 338 0.45 -16.70 -13.23
N GLU A 339 1.72 -16.38 -13.53
CA GLU A 339 2.86 -16.84 -12.72
C GLU A 339 2.84 -16.30 -11.30
N VAL A 340 2.24 -15.13 -11.10
CA VAL A 340 2.17 -14.45 -9.80
C VAL A 340 1.13 -15.10 -8.89
N SER A 341 0.06 -15.58 -9.52
CA SER A 341 -1.11 -16.15 -8.88
C SER A 341 -0.77 -17.41 -8.07
N LEU A 342 -1.40 -17.54 -6.91
CA LEU A 342 -1.42 -18.80 -6.18
C LEU A 342 -2.11 -19.89 -7.02
N SER A 343 -1.72 -21.15 -6.80
CA SER A 343 -2.50 -22.28 -7.29
C SER A 343 -3.93 -22.22 -6.73
N GLU A 344 -4.89 -22.84 -7.41
CA GLU A 344 -6.29 -22.85 -6.95
C GLU A 344 -6.43 -23.43 -5.54
N ALA A 345 -5.80 -24.58 -5.28
CA ALA A 345 -5.83 -25.21 -3.97
C ALA A 345 -5.25 -24.32 -2.86
N ARG A 346 -4.11 -23.66 -3.12
CA ARG A 346 -3.48 -22.75 -2.15
C ARG A 346 -4.32 -21.48 -1.96
N PHE A 347 -4.93 -20.97 -3.02
CA PHE A 347 -5.82 -19.81 -2.92
C PHE A 347 -7.06 -20.11 -2.08
N GLU A 348 -7.68 -21.28 -2.23
CA GLU A 348 -8.82 -21.69 -1.39
C GLU A 348 -8.47 -21.74 0.11
N GLU A 349 -7.29 -22.27 0.43
CA GLU A 349 -6.75 -22.29 1.80
C GLU A 349 -6.53 -20.87 2.34
N VAL A 350 -5.84 -20.02 1.59
CA VAL A 350 -5.55 -18.63 1.98
C VAL A 350 -6.84 -17.81 2.09
N LYS A 351 -7.80 -18.03 1.19
CA LYS A 351 -9.13 -17.42 1.25
C LYS A 351 -9.83 -17.78 2.55
N ALA A 352 -9.76 -19.03 3.01
CA ALA A 352 -10.35 -19.42 4.29
C ALA A 352 -9.73 -18.65 5.47
N TYR A 353 -8.41 -18.46 5.48
CA TYR A 353 -7.72 -17.66 6.50
C TYR A 353 -8.19 -16.21 6.50
N VAL A 354 -8.27 -15.60 5.32
CA VAL A 354 -8.74 -14.22 5.13
C VAL A 354 -10.19 -14.07 5.61
N LEU A 355 -11.08 -14.98 5.23
CA LEU A 355 -12.49 -14.94 5.65
C LEU A 355 -12.66 -15.13 7.16
N GLU A 356 -11.78 -15.87 7.82
CA GLU A 356 -11.81 -15.99 9.28
C GLU A 356 -11.29 -14.71 9.95
N ALA A 357 -10.14 -14.20 9.47
CA ALA A 357 -9.50 -13.01 10.03
C ALA A 357 -10.33 -11.74 9.85
N ALA A 358 -11.02 -11.60 8.72
CA ALA A 358 -11.86 -10.44 8.43
C ALA A 358 -13.02 -10.28 9.43
N ARG A 359 -13.45 -11.35 10.12
CA ARG A 359 -14.60 -11.31 11.03
C ARG A 359 -14.35 -10.32 12.17
N GLU A 360 -15.41 -9.66 12.62
CA GLU A 360 -15.39 -8.95 13.90
C GLU A 360 -15.05 -9.95 15.00
N ARG A 361 -14.03 -9.64 15.80
CA ARG A 361 -13.83 -10.34 17.07
C ARG A 361 -14.80 -9.76 18.08
N GLU A 362 -15.47 -10.60 18.86
CA GLU A 362 -16.19 -10.11 20.02
C GLU A 362 -15.20 -9.35 20.90
N LYS A 363 -15.53 -8.08 21.22
CA LYS A 363 -14.77 -7.34 22.23
C LYS A 363 -14.90 -8.11 23.54
N VAL A 364 -13.86 -8.85 23.92
CA VAL A 364 -13.75 -9.37 25.28
C VAL A 364 -13.78 -8.15 26.20
N PRO A 365 -14.75 -8.03 27.12
CA PRO A 365 -14.80 -6.89 28.01
C PRO A 365 -13.49 -6.82 28.80
N PRO A 366 -12.90 -5.63 28.98
CA PRO A 366 -11.68 -5.48 29.75
C PRO A 366 -12.01 -5.85 31.21
N GLY A 367 -11.61 -7.05 31.64
CA GLY A 367 -11.89 -7.53 32.99
C GLY A 367 -12.00 -9.05 33.21
N GLY A 368 -11.87 -9.87 32.17
CA GLY A 368 -11.77 -11.33 32.34
C GLY A 368 -10.38 -11.73 32.84
N VAL A 369 -10.15 -11.73 34.15
CA VAL A 369 -8.95 -12.32 34.75
C VAL A 369 -8.98 -13.82 34.50
N GLU A 370 -8.22 -14.31 33.53
CA GLU A 370 -7.82 -15.71 33.51
C GLU A 370 -6.99 -15.97 34.77
N LYS A 371 -7.53 -16.77 35.69
CA LYS A 371 -6.76 -17.24 36.84
C LYS A 371 -5.63 -18.12 36.31
N PRO A 372 -4.36 -17.87 36.71
CA PRO A 372 -3.28 -18.77 36.37
C PRO A 372 -3.57 -20.13 37.00
N VAL A 373 -3.45 -21.18 36.20
CA VAL A 373 -3.37 -22.55 36.68
C VAL A 373 -2.01 -22.67 37.38
N ASP A 374 -2.02 -23.00 38.68
CA ASP A 374 -0.82 -23.21 39.49
C ASP A 374 0.08 -24.26 38.82
N MET A 375 1.20 -23.84 38.25
CA MET A 375 2.32 -24.71 37.93
C MET A 375 3.29 -24.68 39.11
N VAL A 376 3.48 -25.86 39.69
CA VAL A 376 4.45 -26.13 40.75
C VAL A 376 5.86 -25.90 40.19
N GLU A 377 6.56 -24.87 40.67
CA GLU A 377 7.98 -24.64 40.40
C GLU A 377 8.81 -25.44 41.41
N ASP A 378 9.54 -26.44 40.92
CA ASP A 378 10.64 -27.07 41.64
C ASP A 378 11.90 -26.19 41.55
N GLU A 379 12.49 -25.95 42.72
CA GLU A 379 13.70 -25.15 42.95
C GLU A 379 14.94 -25.73 42.27
N VAL A 380 15.71 -24.89 41.55
CA VAL A 380 17.16 -25.11 41.37
C VAL A 380 17.92 -23.79 41.47
N SER A 381 18.76 -23.70 42.51
CA SER A 381 19.89 -22.78 42.74
C SER A 381 20.71 -22.50 41.48
N GLY A 382 21.09 -21.27 41.12
CA GLY A 382 21.87 -20.32 41.90
C GLY A 382 23.32 -20.28 41.37
N PHE A 383 23.67 -19.29 40.55
CA PHE A 383 25.06 -18.88 40.30
C PHE A 383 25.15 -17.38 39.93
N HIS A 384 26.17 -16.72 40.48
CA HIS A 384 26.38 -15.28 40.54
C HIS A 384 27.29 -14.72 39.42
N SER A 385 26.91 -13.54 38.91
CA SER A 385 27.72 -12.34 38.57
C SER A 385 28.68 -12.36 37.36
N PRO A 386 29.17 -11.20 36.84
CA PRO A 386 28.88 -9.79 37.19
C PRO A 386 28.54 -8.85 36.01
N GLU A 387 28.13 -7.63 36.40
CA GLU A 387 27.91 -6.42 35.60
C GLU A 387 29.16 -5.91 34.86
N THR A 388 28.96 -5.31 33.67
CA THR A 388 29.88 -4.30 33.12
C THR A 388 29.10 -3.14 32.50
N ASN A 389 29.26 -1.98 33.13
CA ASN A 389 28.95 -0.64 32.63
C ASN A 389 29.94 -0.22 31.54
N VAL A 390 29.46 0.28 30.39
CA VAL A 390 30.18 1.31 29.59
C VAL A 390 29.17 2.22 28.89
N ASN A 391 29.12 3.48 29.35
CA ASN A 391 28.65 4.63 28.59
C ASN A 391 29.80 5.15 27.70
N ASP A 392 29.54 5.47 26.44
CA ASP A 392 29.94 6.76 25.84
C ASP A 392 29.22 7.01 24.48
N PRO A 393 28.76 8.24 24.16
CA PRO A 393 28.05 8.55 22.93
C PRO A 393 29.01 9.09 21.86
N MET A 394 29.00 8.50 20.67
CA MET A 394 29.83 8.99 19.56
C MET A 394 29.00 9.79 18.55
N ARG A 395 29.47 11.03 18.33
CA ARG A 395 28.95 12.10 17.47
C ARG A 395 28.68 11.65 16.03
N ILE A 396 27.50 12.01 15.52
CA ILE A 396 27.06 11.87 14.13
C ILE A 396 27.37 13.17 13.39
N THR A 397 28.04 13.08 12.24
CA THR A 397 28.22 14.17 11.27
C THR A 397 27.01 14.28 10.33
N GLU A 398 26.69 15.53 9.99
CA GLU A 398 25.42 16.07 9.51
C GLU A 398 24.98 15.71 8.07
N GLN A 399 23.67 15.89 7.83
CA GLN A 399 22.87 15.92 6.57
C GLN A 399 22.07 14.65 6.21
N CYS A 400 21.14 14.27 7.11
CA CYS A 400 19.91 13.52 6.84
C CYS A 400 18.83 14.02 7.83
N LEU A 401 17.55 13.96 7.43
CA LEU A 401 16.36 14.57 8.08
C LEU A 401 16.49 14.79 9.60
N VAL A 402 16.88 16.00 10.00
CA VAL A 402 16.79 16.48 11.40
C VAL A 402 15.60 17.42 11.46
N LEU A 403 14.47 16.94 12.00
CA LEU A 403 13.36 17.83 12.36
C LEU A 403 13.76 18.59 13.63
N HIS A 404 14.22 19.84 13.48
CA HIS A 404 14.31 20.80 14.59
C HIS A 404 12.99 21.51 14.78
#